data_AF-A0A382LEM7-F1
#
_entry.id   AF-A0A382LEM7-F1
#
_cell.length_a   1.000
_cell.length_b   1.000
_cell.length_c   1.000
_cell.angle_alpha   90.00
_cell.angle_beta   90.00
_cell.angle_gamma   90.00
#
_symmetry.space_group_name_H-M   'P 1'
#
loop_
_entity.id
_entity.type
_entity.pdbx_description
1 polymer ?
#
loop_
_entity_poly.entity_id
_entity_poly.type
_entity_poly.pdbx_seq_one_letter_code
_entity_poly.pdbx_strand_id
1 'polypeptide(L)' 'MSIGKITQIIGAVIDVEFPSDAIPKVYNALHVTETNLTLEVQQQLGDNIVRAIAMGGSEGLKRG' A
#
# COMPACT_ATOMS: atom_id res chain seq x y z
N MET A 1 4.19 -2.94 14.26
CA MET A 1 4.40 -2.72 12.81
C MET A 1 3.80 -3.91 12.10
N SER A 2 2.83 -3.69 11.20
CA SER A 2 2.27 -4.74 10.37
C SER A 2 2.90 -4.68 8.98
N ILE A 3 3.02 -5.86 8.35
CA ILE A 3 3.53 -6.01 6.98
C ILE A 3 2.33 -6.30 6.09
N GLY A 4 2.18 -5.52 5.03
CA GLY A 4 1.20 -5.73 3.98
C GLY A 4 1.85 -6.28 2.71
N LYS A 5 1.03 -6.78 1.80
CA LYS A 5 1.43 -7.37 0.52
C LYS A 5 0.87 -6.56 -0.64
N ILE A 6 1.70 -6.19 -1.62
CA ILE A 6 1.22 -5.44 -2.79
C ILE A 6 0.47 -6.40 -3.72
N THR A 7 -0.82 -6.17 -3.93
CA THR A 7 -1.68 -7.00 -4.78
C THR A 7 -1.86 -6.40 -6.17
N GLN A 8 -1.87 -5.07 -6.29
CA GLN A 8 -2.08 -4.37 -7.55
C GLN A 8 -1.27 -3.08 -7.65
N ILE A 9 -0.83 -2.76 -8.87
CA ILE A 9 -0.07 -1.56 -9.22
C ILE A 9 -0.68 -0.99 -10.51
N ILE A 10 -1.25 0.21 -10.45
CA ILE A 10 -1.81 0.96 -11.60
C ILE A 10 -1.30 2.40 -11.52
N GLY A 11 -0.17 2.66 -12.20
CA GLY A 11 0.54 3.94 -12.05
C GLY A 11 0.85 4.20 -10.57
N ALA A 12 0.48 5.38 -10.07
CA ALA A 12 0.65 5.76 -8.67
C ALA A 12 -0.34 5.09 -7.71
N VAL A 13 -1.38 4.40 -8.21
CA VAL A 13 -2.39 3.73 -7.37
C VAL A 13 -1.93 2.31 -7.05
N ILE A 14 -1.77 2.01 -5.77
CA ILE A 14 -1.26 0.74 -5.27
C ILE A 14 -2.31 0.15 -4.31
N ASP A 15 -2.76 -1.08 -4.58
CA ASP A 15 -3.60 -1.81 -3.62
C ASP A 15 -2.72 -2.76 -2.81
N VAL A 16 -2.91 -2.75 -1.49
CA VAL A 16 -2.10 -3.51 -0.52
C VAL A 16 -3.03 -4.29 0.41
N GLU A 17 -2.82 -5.59 0.52
CA GLU A 17 -3.52 -6.47 1.46
C GLU A 17 -2.78 -6.49 2.80
N PHE A 18 -3.53 -6.40 3.90
CA PHE A 18 -3.01 -6.50 5.25
C PHE A 18 -3.67 -7.67 6.00
N PRO A 19 -3.07 -8.14 7.11
CA PRO A 19 -3.79 -8.99 8.06
C PRO A 19 -5.05 -8.29 8.58
N SER A 20 -6.11 -9.06 8.84
CA SER A 20 -7.43 -8.55 9.23
C SER A 20 -7.45 -7.76 10.54
N ASP A 21 -6.52 -8.03 11.45
CA ASP A 21 -6.32 -7.33 12.71
C ASP A 21 -5.39 -6.10 12.62
N ALA A 22 -4.84 -5.83 11.42
CA ALA A 22 -3.79 -4.86 11.22
C ALA A 22 -3.99 -3.94 10.02
N ILE A 23 -5.25 -3.72 9.64
CA ILE A 23 -5.65 -2.86 8.53
C ILE A 23 -5.32 -1.39 8.86
N PRO A 24 -4.47 -0.71 8.07
CA PRO A 24 -4.17 0.71 8.26
C PRO A 24 -5.41 1.60 8.05
N LYS A 25 -5.43 2.75 8.74
CA LYS A 25 -6.48 3.76 8.55
C LYS A 25 -6.21 4.59 7.29
N VAL A 26 -7.26 5.22 6.78
CA VAL A 26 -7.11 6.29 5.77
C VAL A 26 -6.19 7.38 6.30
N TYR A 27 -5.34 7.91 5.42
CA TYR A 27 -4.24 8.85 5.68
C TYR A 27 -3.04 8.29 6.46
N ASN A 28 -3.00 6.98 6.76
CA ASN A 28 -1.76 6.38 7.24
C ASN A 28 -0.73 6.27 6.10
N ALA A 29 0.53 6.55 6.44
CA ALA A 29 1.66 6.25 5.58
C ALA A 29 2.01 4.76 5.64
N LEU A 30 2.32 4.19 4.48
CA LEU A 30 2.94 2.88 4.30
C LEU A 30 4.35 3.11 3.72
N HIS A 31 5.32 2.32 4.17
CA HIS A 31 6.70 2.44 3.70
C HIS A 31 7.12 1.17 2.97
N VAL A 32 7.54 1.32 1.72
CA VAL A 32 8.15 0.26 0.91
C VAL A 32 9.65 0.39 1.03
N THR A 33 10.26 -0.49 1.82
CA THR A 33 11.70 -0.40 2.16
C THR A 33 12.62 -0.63 0.97
N GLU A 34 12.24 -1.49 0.02
CA GLU A 34 13.06 -1.82 -1.15
C GLU A 34 13.31 -0.63 -2.08
N THR A 35 12.32 0.26 -2.20
CA THR A 35 12.35 1.43 -3.08
C THR A 35 12.44 2.75 -2.32
N ASN A 36 12.50 2.70 -0.98
CA ASN A 36 12.36 3.85 -0.09
C ASN A 36 11.17 4.76 -0.48
N LEU A 37 10.06 4.13 -0.90
CA LEU A 37 8.86 4.81 -1.36
C LEU A 37 7.84 4.88 -0.24
N THR A 38 7.20 6.04 -0.11
CA THR A 38 6.06 6.22 0.79
C THR A 38 4.76 6.11 -0.02
N LEU A 39 3.82 5.34 0.50
CA LEU A 39 2.44 5.31 0.01
C LEU A 39 1.53 5.93 1.08
N GLU A 40 0.46 6.60 0.69
CA GLU A 40 -0.55 7.11 1.62
C GLU A 40 -1.89 6.42 1.36
N VAL A 41 -2.47 5.81 2.38
CA VAL A 41 -3.76 5.13 2.30
C VAL A 41 -4.87 6.15 2.02
N GLN A 42 -5.63 5.93 0.95
CA GLN A 42 -6.77 6.77 0.57
C GLN A 42 -8.11 6.12 0.85
N GLN A 43 -8.17 4.77 0.81
CA GLN A 43 -9.43 4.05 0.96
C GLN A 43 -9.20 2.64 1.52
N GLN A 44 -10.14 2.14 2.31
CA GLN A 44 -10.26 0.72 2.63
C GLN A 44 -11.28 0.10 1.66
N LEU A 45 -10.87 -0.91 0.89
CA LEU A 45 -11.68 -1.52 -0.18
C LEU A 45 -12.53 -2.71 0.30
N GLY A 46 -12.30 -3.21 1.52
CA GLY A 46 -12.82 -4.50 1.97
C GLY A 46 -11.80 -5.62 1.76
N ASP A 47 -12.11 -6.83 2.21
CA ASP A 47 -11.25 -8.02 2.10
C ASP A 47 -9.81 -7.80 2.59
N ASN A 48 -9.65 -6.96 3.61
CA ASN A 48 -8.37 -6.52 4.18
C ASN A 48 -7.45 -5.76 3.21
N ILE A 49 -8.00 -5.24 2.10
CA ILE A 49 -7.28 -4.45 1.11
C ILE A 49 -7.46 -2.96 1.39
N VAL A 50 -6.35 -2.22 1.30
CA VAL A 50 -6.35 -0.77 1.25
C VAL A 50 -5.83 -0.28 -0.09
N ARG A 51 -6.41 0.81 -0.59
CA ARG A 51 -5.89 1.56 -1.73
C ARG A 51 -5.03 2.70 -1.23
N ALA A 52 -3.80 2.77 -1.73
CA ALA A 52 -2.84 3.82 -1.41
C ALA A 52 -2.35 4.53 -2.68
N ILE A 53 -1.88 5.76 -2.52
CA ILE A 53 -1.22 6.52 -3.60
C ILE A 53 0.26 6.65 -3.28
N ALA A 54 1.12 6.39 -4.26
CA ALA A 54 2.56 6.59 -4.17
C ALA A 54 2.91 8.09 -4.09
N MET A 55 3.69 8.47 -3.08
CA MET A 55 4.20 9.85 -2.90
C MET A 55 5.51 10.09 -3.66
N GLY A 56 5.66 9.43 -4.81
CA GLY A 56 6.86 9.41 -5.64
C GLY A 56 6.71 8.47 -6.83
N GLY A 57 7.81 8.22 -7.54
CA GLY A 57 7.83 7.28 -8.66
C GLY A 57 7.48 5.86 -8.21
N SER A 58 6.60 5.19 -8.96
CA SER A 58 6.18 3.80 -8.72
C SER A 58 6.97 2.79 -9.56
N GLU A 59 7.98 3.24 -10.29
CA GLU A 59 8.85 2.40 -11.11
C GLU A 59 9.61 1.41 -10.22
N GLY A 60 9.69 0.16 -10.66
CA GLY A 60 10.43 -0.88 -9.94
C GLY A 60 9.66 -1.52 -8.78
N LEU A 61 8.46 -1.04 -8.43
CA LEU A 61 7.58 -1.77 -7.52
C LEU A 61 7.18 -3.12 -8.10
N LYS A 62 7.14 -4.14 -7.24
CA LYS A 62 6.74 -5.49 -7.58
C LYS A 62 5.55 -5.91 -6.74
N ARG A 63 4.72 -6.77 -7.32
CA ARG A 63 3.68 -7.50 -6.58
C ARG A 63 4.33 -8.69 -5.88
N GLY A 64 3.74 -9.10 -4.77
CA GLY A 64 4.30 -10.14 -3.90
C GLY A 64 4.47 -9.64 -2.48
#